data_AF-A0A7D4XH20-F1
#
_entry.id   AF-A0A7D4XH20-F1
#
_cell.length_a   1.000
_cell.length_b   1.000
_cell.length_c   1.000
_cell.angle_alpha   90.00
_cell.angle_beta   90.00
_cell.angle_gamma   90.00
#
_symmetry.space_group_name_H-M   'P 1'
#
loop_
_entity.id
_entity.type
_entity.pdbx_description
1 polymer ?
#
loop_
_entity_poly.entity_id
_entity_poly.type
_entity_poly.pdbx_seq_one_letter_code
_entity_poly.pdbx_strand_id
1 'polypeptide(L)'
;MPFAVALSSYSLIILLGAVVGALVVVFTQTPTKLVTFLAFAAGVMFGAAFFHMLPEAYHGGGFWAFALVPAGFVFLMVLERYVLTHACEEPPECQEHVHGHALGLTAFLGLSAHTLFDGVALGSAVKEGVGLMALLAITSHKIPSSLSLASILKAEGKSSARILGFSMLYGLMVPVGAVLYFAFDSVLRFESLASKALAFSAGTFLYVAVSDLLPHVNRHGKDNRGRNLVALAVGLLLMLVLAQVTELPGHH
;
A
#
# COMPACT_ATOMS: atom_id res chain seq x y z
N MET A 1 8.69 -18.97 21.81
CA MET A 1 8.15 -19.73 20.66
C MET A 1 9.30 -20.05 19.71
N PRO A 2 9.29 -21.19 19.00
CA PRO A 2 10.26 -21.42 17.93
C PRO A 2 10.18 -20.30 16.91
N PHE A 3 11.33 -19.80 16.46
CA PHE A 3 11.44 -18.69 15.53
C PHE A 3 10.56 -18.86 14.27
N ALA A 4 10.52 -20.06 13.68
CA ALA A 4 9.68 -20.35 12.52
C ALA A 4 8.18 -20.23 12.82
N VAL A 5 7.76 -20.63 14.03
CA VAL A 5 6.36 -20.55 14.47
C VAL A 5 5.94 -19.09 14.66
N ALA A 6 6.82 -18.25 15.22
CA ALA A 6 6.58 -16.81 15.33
C ALA A 6 6.42 -16.17 13.95
N LEU A 7 7.36 -16.40 13.03
CA LEU A 7 7.31 -15.81 11.69
C LEU A 7 6.07 -16.23 10.89
N SER A 8 5.73 -17.52 10.91
CA SER A 8 4.54 -18.03 10.22
C SER A 8 3.24 -17.50 10.83
N SER A 9 3.14 -17.44 12.16
CA SER A 9 1.94 -16.89 12.82
C SER A 9 1.77 -15.40 12.57
N TYR A 10 2.86 -14.61 12.61
CA TYR A 10 2.82 -13.17 12.34
C TYR A 10 2.44 -12.89 10.89
N SER A 11 3.04 -13.60 9.94
CA SER A 11 2.71 -13.48 8.52
C SER A 11 1.25 -13.83 8.24
N LEU A 12 0.71 -14.86 8.92
CA LEU A 12 -0.70 -15.23 8.79
C LEU A 12 -1.62 -14.13 9.32
N ILE A 13 -1.31 -13.54 10.48
CA ILE A 13 -2.12 -12.43 11.04
C ILE A 13 -2.14 -11.25 10.07
N ILE A 14 -1.00 -10.87 9.51
CA ILE A 14 -0.92 -9.74 8.56
C ILE A 14 -1.71 -10.03 7.28
N LEU A 15 -1.59 -11.25 6.74
CA LEU A 15 -2.37 -11.68 5.58
C LEU A 15 -3.88 -11.63 5.86
N LEU A 16 -4.31 -12.11 7.03
CA LEU A 16 -5.71 -12.02 7.45
C LEU A 16 -6.16 -10.57 7.57
N GLY A 17 -5.31 -9.67 8.07
CA GLY A 17 -5.56 -8.23 8.08
C GLY A 17 -5.85 -7.66 6.68
N ALA A 18 -5.06 -8.07 5.68
CA ALA A 18 -5.32 -7.67 4.30
C ALA A 18 -6.69 -8.18 3.80
N VAL A 19 -7.02 -9.45 4.06
CA VAL A 19 -8.32 -10.01 3.68
C VAL A 19 -9.48 -9.29 4.39
N VAL A 20 -9.34 -9.00 5.68
CA VAL A 20 -10.35 -8.24 6.46
C VAL A 20 -10.61 -6.87 5.83
N GLY A 21 -9.55 -6.12 5.49
CA GLY A 21 -9.69 -4.83 4.81
C GLY A 21 -10.46 -4.93 3.49
N ALA A 22 -10.24 -5.99 2.72
CA ALA A 22 -10.93 -6.23 1.47
C ALA A 22 -12.40 -6.64 1.65
N LEU A 23 -12.70 -7.47 2.65
CA LEU A 23 -14.07 -7.92 2.96
C LEU A 23 -14.97 -6.75 3.34
N VAL A 24 -14.44 -5.76 4.07
CA VAL A 24 -15.19 -4.53 4.40
C VAL A 24 -15.74 -3.88 3.13
N VAL A 25 -14.94 -3.78 2.07
CA VAL A 25 -15.37 -3.18 0.79
C VAL A 25 -16.36 -4.09 0.07
N VAL A 26 -16.16 -5.40 0.08
CA VAL A 26 -17.05 -6.36 -0.62
C VAL A 26 -18.47 -6.36 -0.05
N PHE A 27 -18.64 -6.22 1.26
CA PHE A 27 -19.95 -6.37 1.92
C PHE A 27 -20.75 -5.08 2.14
N THR A 28 -20.18 -3.88 1.98
CA THR A 28 -20.81 -2.63 2.46
C THR A 28 -21.52 -1.77 1.39
N GLN A 29 -21.85 -2.30 0.21
CA GLN A 29 -21.94 -1.50 -1.02
C GLN A 29 -23.25 -0.73 -1.31
N THR A 30 -23.11 0.59 -1.45
CA THR A 30 -23.86 1.52 -2.33
C THR A 30 -22.84 2.46 -3.01
N PRO A 31 -23.09 3.00 -4.22
CA PRO A 31 -22.11 3.80 -4.98
C PRO A 31 -21.55 5.02 -4.22
N THR A 32 -22.36 5.65 -3.37
CA THR A 32 -21.97 6.82 -2.58
C THR A 32 -20.96 6.50 -1.48
N LYS A 33 -21.01 5.29 -0.91
CA LYS A 33 -20.04 4.82 0.10
C LYS A 33 -18.67 4.52 -0.53
N LEU A 34 -18.66 4.02 -1.77
CA LEU A 34 -17.44 3.69 -2.48
C LEU A 34 -16.55 4.93 -2.69
N VAL A 35 -17.12 6.04 -3.18
CA VAL A 35 -16.35 7.29 -3.37
C VAL A 35 -15.75 7.82 -2.06
N THR A 36 -16.47 7.67 -0.95
CA THR A 36 -15.96 8.06 0.37
C THR A 36 -14.82 7.13 0.83
N PHE A 37 -14.88 5.83 0.54
CA PHE A 37 -13.74 4.93 0.77
C PHE A 37 -12.54 5.25 -0.11
N LEU A 38 -12.73 5.66 -1.37
CA LEU A 38 -11.61 6.14 -2.21
C LEU A 38 -10.98 7.42 -1.66
N ALA A 39 -11.78 8.32 -1.08
CA ALA A 39 -11.24 9.52 -0.45
C ALA A 39 -10.43 9.18 0.81
N PHE A 40 -10.93 8.28 1.65
CA PHE A 40 -10.18 7.73 2.77
C PHE A 40 -8.88 7.04 2.31
N ALA A 41 -8.94 6.24 1.24
CA ALA A 41 -7.80 5.58 0.64
C ALA A 41 -6.71 6.58 0.19
N ALA A 42 -7.10 7.69 -0.46
CA ALA A 42 -6.17 8.74 -0.83
C ALA A 42 -5.46 9.33 0.39
N GLY A 43 -6.20 9.57 1.48
CA GLY A 43 -5.66 10.02 2.76
C GLY A 43 -4.66 9.04 3.36
N VAL A 44 -4.99 7.75 3.36
CA VAL A 44 -4.09 6.68 3.83
C VAL A 44 -2.82 6.61 2.99
N MET A 45 -2.91 6.68 1.66
CA MET A 45 -1.73 6.63 0.79
C MET A 45 -0.82 7.85 0.96
N PHE A 46 -1.40 9.05 1.09
CA PHE A 46 -0.63 10.25 1.43
C PHE A 46 0.04 10.14 2.79
N GLY A 47 -0.71 9.72 3.81
CA GLY A 47 -0.19 9.60 5.16
C GLY A 47 0.91 8.55 5.27
N ALA A 48 0.75 7.40 4.60
CA ALA A 48 1.80 6.38 4.50
C ALA A 48 3.07 6.93 3.84
N ALA A 49 2.94 7.64 2.72
CA ALA A 49 4.08 8.25 2.06
C ALA A 49 4.78 9.29 2.95
N PHE A 50 4.04 10.28 3.49
CA PHE A 50 4.62 11.42 4.18
C PHE A 50 5.05 11.16 5.63
N PHE A 51 4.31 10.34 6.38
CA PHE A 51 4.56 10.17 7.82
C PHE A 51 5.29 8.88 8.17
N HIS A 52 5.40 7.93 7.24
CA HIS A 52 6.08 6.66 7.49
C HIS A 52 7.23 6.44 6.51
N MET A 53 6.95 6.41 5.20
CA MET A 53 7.94 5.96 4.21
C MET A 53 9.04 7.00 3.93
N LEU A 54 8.67 8.27 3.76
CA LEU A 54 9.65 9.33 3.48
C LEU A 54 10.61 9.61 4.66
N PRO A 55 10.12 9.74 5.92
CA PRO A 55 11.01 9.91 7.07
C PRO A 55 11.96 8.72 7.24
N GLU A 56 11.44 7.49 7.20
CA GLU A 56 12.23 6.27 7.39
C GLU A 56 13.30 6.11 6.29
N ALA A 57 12.92 6.36 5.03
CA ALA A 57 13.88 6.30 3.92
C ALA A 57 14.99 7.34 4.05
N TYR A 58 14.68 8.54 4.56
CA TYR A 58 15.68 9.59 4.78
C TYR A 58 16.58 9.28 5.97
N HIS A 59 16.04 8.79 7.08
CA HIS A 59 16.85 8.43 8.25
C HIS A 59 17.78 7.24 7.98
N GLY A 60 17.27 6.18 7.35
CA GLY A 60 18.07 4.98 7.08
C GLY A 60 19.02 5.09 5.87
N GLY A 61 18.66 5.90 4.86
CA GLY A 61 19.39 5.96 3.59
C GLY A 61 19.91 7.35 3.18
N GLY A 62 19.59 8.39 3.94
CA GLY A 62 19.99 9.77 3.68
C GLY A 62 19.40 10.34 2.38
N PHE A 63 20.03 11.40 1.91
CA PHE A 63 19.61 12.11 0.69
C PHE A 63 19.53 11.20 -0.55
N TRP A 64 20.47 10.27 -0.71
CA TRP A 64 20.51 9.41 -1.91
C TRP A 64 19.40 8.36 -1.96
N ALA A 65 18.93 7.87 -0.80
CA ALA A 65 17.71 7.07 -0.78
C ALA A 65 16.49 7.93 -1.10
N PHE A 66 16.36 9.10 -0.44
CA PHE A 66 15.26 10.03 -0.69
C PHE A 66 15.16 10.49 -2.15
N ALA A 67 16.29 10.63 -2.84
CA ALA A 67 16.35 10.96 -4.27
C ALA A 67 15.68 9.91 -5.19
N LEU A 68 15.34 8.72 -4.70
CA LEU A 68 14.59 7.71 -5.44
C LEU A 68 13.07 7.92 -5.42
N VAL A 69 12.54 8.85 -4.63
CA VAL A 69 11.10 9.15 -4.60
C VAL A 69 10.58 9.57 -5.98
N PRO A 70 11.20 10.54 -6.69
CA PRO A 70 10.80 10.86 -8.06
C PRO A 70 10.92 9.68 -9.02
N ALA A 71 11.91 8.80 -8.82
CA ALA A 71 12.09 7.62 -9.67
C ALA A 71 10.89 6.66 -9.55
N GLY A 72 10.38 6.43 -8.34
CA GLY A 72 9.18 5.64 -8.12
C GLY A 72 7.93 6.26 -8.72
N PHE A 73 7.76 7.58 -8.55
CA PHE A 73 6.63 8.31 -9.14
C PHE A 73 6.63 8.22 -10.67
N VAL A 74 7.77 8.53 -11.30
CA VAL A 74 7.93 8.47 -12.76
C VAL A 74 7.82 7.04 -13.28
N PHE A 75 8.37 6.06 -12.54
CA PHE A 75 8.24 4.66 -12.91
C PHE A 75 6.78 4.25 -12.99
N LEU A 76 5.96 4.54 -11.97
CA LEU A 76 4.54 4.16 -12.00
C LEU A 76 3.79 4.92 -13.09
N MET A 77 4.09 6.21 -13.29
CA MET A 77 3.54 7.00 -14.40
C MET A 77 3.83 6.36 -15.76
N VAL A 78 5.08 5.96 -16.00
CA VAL A 78 5.47 5.33 -17.28
C VAL A 78 4.85 3.96 -17.41
N LEU A 79 4.87 3.15 -16.36
CA LEU A 79 4.26 1.82 -16.34
C LEU A 79 2.77 1.91 -16.66
N GLU A 80 2.06 2.82 -16.01
CA GLU A 80 0.63 3.03 -16.27
C GLU A 80 0.38 3.50 -17.70
N ARG A 81 1.05 4.58 -18.11
CA ARG A 81 0.77 5.28 -19.37
C ARG A 81 1.19 4.50 -20.60
N TYR A 82 2.30 3.77 -20.52
CA TYR A 82 2.90 3.11 -21.68
C TYR A 82 2.79 1.60 -21.66
N VAL A 83 2.83 0.95 -20.50
CA VAL A 83 2.80 -0.53 -20.45
C VAL A 83 1.37 -1.02 -20.29
N LEU A 84 0.62 -0.46 -19.35
CA LEU A 84 -0.69 -0.97 -18.99
C LEU A 84 -1.81 -0.49 -19.91
N THR A 85 -1.70 0.70 -20.51
CA THR A 85 -2.67 1.16 -21.52
C THR A 85 -2.59 0.41 -22.84
N HIS A 86 -1.41 -0.05 -23.27
CA HIS A 86 -1.23 -0.78 -24.54
C HIS A 86 -1.58 -2.28 -24.43
N ALA A 87 -1.74 -2.82 -23.22
CA ALA A 87 -2.24 -4.18 -23.02
C ALA A 87 -3.76 -4.30 -23.27
N CYS A 88 -4.46 -3.19 -23.56
CA CYS A 88 -5.89 -3.10 -23.79
C CYS A 88 -6.16 -2.39 -25.13
N GLU A 89 -5.70 -2.96 -26.23
CA GLU A 89 -5.93 -2.43 -27.58
C GLU A 89 -6.91 -3.33 -28.34
N GLU A 90 -8.21 -2.98 -28.27
CA GLU A 90 -9.31 -3.46 -29.14
C GLU A 90 -10.55 -2.51 -28.99
N PRO A 91 -11.47 -2.41 -29.98
CA PRO A 91 -11.67 -1.35 -30.99
C PRO A 91 -12.30 0.01 -30.53
N PRO A 92 -12.48 1.01 -31.43
CA PRO A 92 -12.53 2.45 -31.12
C PRO A 92 -13.90 3.03 -30.68
N GLU A 93 -14.69 2.33 -29.85
CA GLU A 93 -15.96 2.87 -29.30
C GLU A 93 -15.90 3.25 -27.80
N CYS A 94 -14.77 3.05 -27.12
CA CYS A 94 -14.67 3.22 -25.66
C CYS A 94 -13.83 4.43 -25.23
N GLN A 95 -14.16 5.65 -25.69
CA GLN A 95 -13.36 6.86 -25.38
C GLN A 95 -13.49 7.40 -23.94
N GLU A 96 -14.34 6.85 -23.05
CA GLU A 96 -14.49 7.37 -21.68
C GLU A 96 -14.06 6.43 -20.53
N HIS A 97 -13.72 5.16 -20.80
CA HIS A 97 -13.51 4.15 -19.74
C HIS A 97 -12.05 3.70 -19.52
N VAL A 98 -11.10 4.15 -20.36
CA VAL A 98 -9.72 3.61 -20.37
C VAL A 98 -8.91 3.95 -19.11
N HIS A 99 -9.23 5.03 -18.39
CA HIS A 99 -8.51 5.40 -17.16
C HIS A 99 -8.80 4.51 -15.95
N GLY A 100 -9.83 3.66 -16.00
CA GLY A 100 -10.30 2.89 -14.84
C GLY A 100 -9.91 1.41 -14.83
N HIS A 101 -9.03 0.92 -15.70
CA HIS A 101 -8.64 -0.50 -15.72
C HIS A 101 -7.17 -0.75 -15.38
N ALA A 102 -6.30 0.26 -15.51
CA ALA A 102 -4.89 0.18 -15.15
C ALA A 102 -4.64 0.54 -13.67
N LEU A 103 -5.51 1.39 -13.10
CA LEU A 103 -5.37 1.94 -11.75
C LEU A 103 -5.27 0.86 -10.67
N GLY A 104 -6.11 -0.16 -10.73
CA GLY A 104 -6.14 -1.25 -9.77
C GLY A 104 -4.89 -2.11 -9.84
N LEU A 105 -4.32 -2.27 -11.03
CA LEU A 105 -3.08 -3.01 -11.23
C LEU A 105 -1.86 -2.18 -10.79
N THR A 106 -1.80 -0.87 -11.10
CA THR A 106 -0.71 0.01 -10.65
C THR A 106 -0.70 0.14 -9.14
N ALA A 107 -1.87 0.36 -8.53
CA ALA A 107 -2.03 0.35 -7.08
C ALA A 107 -1.60 -1.00 -6.48
N PHE A 108 -2.05 -2.13 -7.04
CA PHE A 108 -1.65 -3.46 -6.58
C PHE A 108 -0.14 -3.65 -6.63
N LEU A 109 0.53 -3.28 -7.73
CA LEU A 109 1.98 -3.46 -7.88
C LEU A 109 2.76 -2.60 -6.89
N GLY A 110 2.39 -1.32 -6.73
CA GLY A 110 3.02 -0.42 -5.77
C GLY A 110 2.85 -0.90 -4.32
N LEU A 111 1.62 -1.24 -3.94
CA LEU A 111 1.29 -1.77 -2.60
C LEU A 111 1.97 -3.12 -2.33
N SER A 112 2.05 -3.99 -3.33
CA SER A 112 2.71 -5.30 -3.22
C SER A 112 4.21 -5.15 -3.05
N ALA A 113 4.86 -4.26 -3.80
CA ALA A 113 6.27 -3.95 -3.62
C ALA A 113 6.54 -3.42 -2.20
N HIS A 114 5.76 -2.45 -1.72
CA HIS A 114 5.87 -1.98 -0.32
C HIS A 114 5.73 -3.13 0.69
N THR A 115 4.74 -4.00 0.49
CA THR A 115 4.43 -5.12 1.39
C THR A 115 5.50 -6.21 1.38
N LEU A 116 6.22 -6.34 0.27
CA LEU A 116 7.41 -7.18 0.21
C LEU A 116 8.47 -6.67 1.18
N PHE A 117 8.70 -5.35 1.23
CA PHE A 117 9.66 -4.75 2.15
C PHE A 117 9.17 -4.78 3.61
N ASP A 118 7.87 -4.65 3.87
CA ASP A 118 7.29 -4.96 5.21
C ASP A 118 7.68 -6.39 5.65
N GLY A 119 7.63 -7.34 4.72
CA GLY A 119 8.05 -8.72 4.96
C GLY A 119 9.52 -8.87 5.31
N VAL A 120 10.39 -8.19 4.57
CA VAL A 120 11.84 -8.16 4.86
C VAL A 120 12.09 -7.60 6.26
N ALA A 121 11.45 -6.48 6.59
CA ALA A 121 11.55 -5.85 7.91
C ALA A 121 11.02 -6.76 9.03
N LEU A 122 9.89 -7.46 8.81
CA LEU A 122 9.38 -8.47 9.75
C LEU A 122 10.41 -9.59 9.99
N GLY A 123 11.08 -10.05 8.93
CA GLY A 123 12.14 -11.05 9.03
C GLY A 123 13.27 -10.59 9.95
N SER A 124 13.85 -9.41 9.70
CA SER A 124 14.89 -8.81 10.54
C SER A 124 14.42 -8.64 12.00
N ALA A 125 13.25 -8.06 12.20
CA ALA A 125 12.70 -7.84 13.54
C ALA A 125 12.50 -9.15 14.33
N VAL A 126 12.03 -10.22 13.69
CA VAL A 126 11.88 -11.53 14.36
C VAL A 126 13.25 -12.12 14.72
N LYS A 127 14.27 -11.94 13.88
CA LYS A 127 15.64 -12.38 14.17
C LYS A 127 16.25 -11.62 15.36
N GLU A 128 15.97 -10.33 15.45
CA GLU A 128 16.47 -9.43 16.51
C GLU A 128 15.67 -9.51 17.82
N GLY A 129 14.56 -10.26 17.83
CA GLY A 129 13.72 -10.45 19.02
C GLY A 129 12.64 -9.39 19.23
N VAL A 130 12.49 -8.44 18.30
CA VAL A 130 11.49 -7.36 18.31
C VAL A 130 10.32 -7.60 17.35
N GLY A 131 10.17 -8.81 16.82
CA GLY A 131 9.17 -9.16 15.81
C GLY A 131 7.70 -8.89 16.16
N LEU A 132 7.35 -8.86 17.45
CA LEU A 132 6.00 -8.47 17.89
C LEU A 132 5.70 -7.00 17.56
N MET A 133 6.69 -6.11 17.71
CA MET A 133 6.52 -4.69 17.38
C MET A 133 6.32 -4.51 15.87
N ALA A 134 7.12 -5.21 15.07
CA ALA A 134 6.94 -5.23 13.62
C ALA A 134 5.57 -5.78 13.20
N LEU A 135 5.08 -6.85 13.84
CA LEU A 135 3.73 -7.36 13.60
C LEU A 135 2.67 -6.28 13.84
N LEU A 136 2.72 -5.61 14.99
CA LEU A 136 1.74 -4.60 15.37
C LEU A 136 1.79 -3.41 14.41
N ALA A 137 2.99 -2.91 14.11
CA ALA A 137 3.21 -1.83 13.16
C ALA A 137 2.63 -2.20 11.79
N ILE A 138 3.07 -3.31 11.19
CA ILE A 138 2.64 -3.73 9.85
C ILE A 138 1.14 -3.96 9.79
N THR A 139 0.56 -4.65 10.78
CA THR A 139 -0.88 -4.95 10.78
C THR A 139 -1.72 -3.68 10.86
N SER A 140 -1.26 -2.67 11.60
CA SER A 140 -2.00 -1.43 11.83
C SER A 140 -2.30 -0.66 10.54
N HIS A 141 -1.34 -0.60 9.60
CA HIS A 141 -1.54 0.02 8.30
C HIS A 141 -1.92 -0.96 7.19
N LYS A 142 -1.83 -2.28 7.41
CA LYS A 142 -2.24 -3.28 6.41
C LYS A 142 -3.74 -3.29 6.14
N ILE A 143 -4.56 -3.18 7.19
CA ILE A 143 -6.04 -3.16 7.04
C ILE A 143 -6.49 -1.93 6.24
N PRO A 144 -6.08 -0.69 6.58
CA PRO A 144 -6.40 0.50 5.77
C PRO A 144 -5.88 0.42 4.33
N SER A 145 -4.66 -0.10 4.15
CA SER A 145 -4.04 -0.24 2.82
C SER A 145 -4.79 -1.24 1.94
N SER A 146 -5.23 -2.38 2.50
CA SER A 146 -6.00 -3.36 1.74
C SER A 146 -7.43 -2.89 1.44
N LEU A 147 -8.04 -2.16 2.37
CA LEU A 147 -9.31 -1.46 2.10
C LEU A 147 -9.16 -0.50 0.92
N SER A 148 -8.03 0.21 0.84
CA SER A 148 -7.70 1.11 -0.26
C SER A 148 -7.61 0.38 -1.60
N LEU A 149 -6.81 -0.70 -1.66
CA LEU A 149 -6.70 -1.56 -2.85
C LEU A 149 -8.06 -2.12 -3.28
N ALA A 150 -8.83 -2.64 -2.34
CA ALA A 150 -10.14 -3.22 -2.63
C ALA A 150 -11.14 -2.16 -3.13
N SER A 151 -11.08 -0.95 -2.60
CA SER A 151 -11.92 0.18 -3.05
C SER A 151 -11.60 0.58 -4.48
N ILE A 152 -10.31 0.64 -4.82
CA ILE A 152 -9.85 0.87 -6.19
C ILE A 152 -10.37 -0.21 -7.13
N LEU A 153 -10.06 -1.48 -6.85
CA LEU A 153 -10.46 -2.61 -7.71
C LEU A 153 -11.99 -2.70 -7.86
N LYS A 154 -12.74 -2.34 -6.82
CA LYS A 154 -14.20 -2.27 -6.89
C LYS A 154 -14.68 -1.14 -7.79
N ALA A 155 -14.06 0.04 -7.72
CA ALA A 155 -14.38 1.18 -8.60
C ALA A 155 -14.06 0.87 -10.07
N GLU A 156 -13.09 0.00 -10.35
CA GLU A 156 -12.82 -0.55 -11.68
C GLU A 156 -13.82 -1.62 -12.16
N GLY A 157 -14.80 -1.98 -11.33
CA GLY A 157 -15.80 -3.00 -11.65
C GLY A 157 -15.30 -4.45 -11.51
N LYS A 158 -14.17 -4.71 -10.83
CA LYS A 158 -13.72 -6.09 -10.58
C LYS A 158 -14.72 -6.84 -9.69
N SER A 159 -14.90 -8.14 -9.97
CA SER A 159 -15.76 -9.01 -9.16
C SER A 159 -15.19 -9.20 -7.75
N SER A 160 -16.05 -9.51 -6.77
CA SER A 160 -15.63 -9.72 -5.37
C SER A 160 -14.56 -10.81 -5.25
N ALA A 161 -14.64 -11.87 -6.06
CA ALA A 161 -13.63 -12.92 -6.11
C ALA A 161 -12.26 -12.41 -6.57
N ARG A 162 -12.22 -11.54 -7.60
CA ARG A 162 -10.97 -10.91 -8.04
C ARG A 162 -10.42 -9.98 -6.95
N ILE A 163 -11.26 -9.16 -6.33
CA ILE A 163 -10.83 -8.25 -5.25
C ILE A 163 -10.17 -9.02 -4.10
N LEU A 164 -10.79 -10.12 -3.65
CA LEU A 164 -10.20 -10.99 -2.63
C LEU A 164 -8.90 -11.64 -3.12
N GLY A 165 -8.86 -12.12 -4.36
CA GLY A 165 -7.66 -12.72 -4.94
C GLY A 165 -6.47 -11.76 -4.96
N PHE A 166 -6.67 -10.53 -5.45
CA PHE A 166 -5.65 -9.48 -5.42
C PHE A 166 -5.22 -9.14 -3.98
N SER A 167 -6.17 -9.05 -3.05
CA SER A 167 -5.87 -8.74 -1.64
C SER A 167 -5.10 -9.87 -0.94
N MET A 168 -5.36 -11.12 -1.30
CA MET A 168 -4.59 -12.29 -0.83
C MET A 168 -3.17 -12.28 -1.41
N LEU A 169 -3.01 -12.04 -2.71
CA LEU A 169 -1.69 -11.94 -3.33
C LEU A 169 -0.87 -10.80 -2.73
N TYR A 170 -1.51 -9.66 -2.48
CA TYR A 170 -0.93 -8.52 -1.77
C TYR A 170 -0.46 -8.90 -0.36
N GLY A 171 -1.32 -9.57 0.43
CA GLY A 171 -0.97 -10.04 1.77
C GLY A 171 0.15 -11.09 1.79
N LEU A 172 0.23 -11.95 0.77
CA LEU A 172 1.28 -12.95 0.61
C LEU A 172 2.67 -12.34 0.37
N MET A 173 2.78 -11.07 -0.01
CA MET A 173 4.09 -10.45 -0.17
C MET A 173 4.87 -10.33 1.15
N VAL A 174 4.20 -10.33 2.31
CA VAL A 174 4.87 -10.32 3.62
C VAL A 174 5.67 -11.60 3.87
N PRO A 175 5.07 -12.81 3.85
CA PRO A 175 5.86 -14.03 4.02
C PRO A 175 6.90 -14.22 2.91
N VAL A 176 6.64 -13.79 1.69
CA VAL A 176 7.65 -13.81 0.61
C VAL A 176 8.84 -12.92 0.98
N GLY A 177 8.60 -11.68 1.42
CA GLY A 177 9.65 -10.76 1.84
C GLY A 177 10.46 -11.28 3.04
N ALA A 178 9.78 -11.87 4.01
CA ALA A 178 10.42 -12.47 5.18
C ALA A 178 11.34 -13.63 4.78
N VAL A 179 10.91 -14.49 3.86
CA VAL A 179 11.75 -15.58 3.32
C VAL A 179 12.95 -15.02 2.56
N LEU A 180 12.75 -13.98 1.74
CA LEU A 180 13.84 -13.32 1.03
C LEU A 180 14.87 -12.72 1.97
N TYR A 181 14.44 -12.14 3.10
CA TYR A 181 15.36 -11.68 4.13
C TYR A 181 16.30 -12.80 4.57
N PHE A 182 15.77 -13.95 5.04
CA PHE A 182 16.61 -15.05 5.49
C PHE A 182 17.44 -15.70 4.39
N ALA A 183 16.95 -15.72 3.15
CA ALA A 183 17.68 -16.28 2.02
C ALA A 183 18.94 -15.46 1.65
N PHE A 184 18.92 -14.15 1.90
CA PHE A 184 19.97 -13.24 1.43
C PHE A 184 20.61 -12.37 2.53
N ASP A 185 20.30 -12.59 3.81
CA ASP A 185 20.79 -11.81 4.96
C ASP A 185 22.32 -11.77 5.06
N SER A 186 23.00 -12.84 4.63
CA SER A 186 24.46 -12.92 4.60
C SER A 186 25.11 -12.13 3.46
N VAL A 187 24.34 -11.70 2.45
CA VAL A 187 24.86 -11.11 1.20
C VAL A 187 24.41 -9.67 1.00
N LEU A 188 23.18 -9.34 1.41
CA LEU A 188 22.59 -8.02 1.19
C LEU A 188 22.69 -7.17 2.45
N ARG A 189 23.26 -5.96 2.31
CA ARG A 189 23.16 -4.90 3.31
C ARG A 189 21.74 -4.32 3.29
N PHE A 190 20.81 -5.06 3.90
CA PHE A 190 19.37 -4.82 3.77
C PHE A 190 18.92 -3.44 4.24
N GLU A 191 19.55 -2.82 5.22
CA GLU A 191 19.15 -1.48 5.70
C GLU A 191 19.23 -0.40 4.60
N SER A 192 20.31 -0.39 3.82
CA SER A 192 20.47 0.56 2.71
C SER A 192 19.51 0.28 1.56
N LEU A 193 19.22 -1.01 1.31
CA LEU A 193 18.29 -1.42 0.26
C LEU A 193 16.84 -1.12 0.66
N ALA A 194 16.47 -1.38 1.91
CA ALA A 194 15.14 -1.12 2.46
C ALA A 194 14.80 0.37 2.42
N SER A 195 15.75 1.24 2.81
CA SER A 195 15.56 2.70 2.75
C SER A 195 15.32 3.20 1.32
N LYS A 196 16.11 2.71 0.36
CA LYS A 196 15.96 3.03 -1.07
C LYS A 196 14.64 2.54 -1.64
N ALA A 197 14.24 1.34 -1.25
CA ALA A 197 12.97 0.74 -1.64
C ALA A 197 11.76 1.47 -1.06
N LEU A 198 11.82 1.90 0.20
CA LEU A 198 10.81 2.72 0.85
C LEU A 198 10.65 4.06 0.13
N ALA A 199 11.75 4.75 -0.19
CA ALA A 199 11.71 5.98 -0.98
C ALA A 199 11.05 5.78 -2.34
N PHE A 200 11.48 4.76 -3.09
CA PHE A 200 10.87 4.41 -4.38
C PHE A 200 9.37 4.13 -4.23
N SER A 201 8.99 3.34 -3.23
CA SER A 201 7.58 3.03 -2.99
C SER A 201 6.76 4.23 -2.51
N ALA A 202 7.36 5.21 -1.82
CA ALA A 202 6.66 6.44 -1.46
C ALA A 202 6.28 7.22 -2.73
N GLY A 203 7.19 7.26 -3.71
CA GLY A 203 6.94 7.82 -5.03
C GLY A 203 5.75 7.18 -5.75
N THR A 204 5.66 5.84 -5.74
CA THR A 204 4.54 5.13 -6.37
C THR A 204 3.22 5.44 -5.65
N PHE A 205 3.22 5.54 -4.32
CA PHE A 205 2.02 5.86 -3.55
C PHE A 205 1.53 7.28 -3.82
N LEU A 206 2.45 8.25 -3.90
CA LEU A 206 2.13 9.62 -4.26
C LEU A 206 1.51 9.71 -5.65
N TYR A 207 2.02 8.94 -6.63
CA TYR A 207 1.41 8.89 -7.96
C TYR A 207 -0.03 8.39 -7.90
N VAL A 208 -0.30 7.23 -7.29
CA VAL A 208 -1.66 6.67 -7.22
C VAL A 208 -2.62 7.61 -6.48
N ALA A 209 -2.16 8.26 -5.40
CA ALA A 209 -2.97 9.18 -4.64
C ALA A 209 -3.36 10.44 -5.44
N VAL A 210 -2.39 11.04 -6.14
CA VAL A 210 -2.54 12.33 -6.85
C VAL A 210 -3.16 12.16 -8.24
N SER A 211 -2.67 11.19 -9.01
CA SER A 211 -3.03 11.02 -10.42
C SER A 211 -4.35 10.27 -10.61
N ASP A 212 -4.74 9.45 -9.62
CA ASP A 212 -5.85 8.52 -9.81
C ASP A 212 -6.96 8.68 -8.76
N LEU A 213 -6.64 8.52 -7.47
CA LEU A 213 -7.64 8.53 -6.41
C LEU A 213 -8.30 9.90 -6.23
N LEU A 214 -7.50 10.96 -6.05
CA LEU A 214 -8.02 12.31 -5.86
C LEU A 214 -8.87 12.79 -7.06
N PRO A 215 -8.42 12.63 -8.32
CA PRO A 215 -9.23 12.98 -9.48
C PRO A 215 -10.53 12.19 -9.55
N HIS A 216 -10.52 10.89 -9.23
CA HIS A 216 -11.73 10.07 -9.20
C HIS A 216 -12.73 10.56 -8.15
N VAL A 217 -12.26 10.88 -6.95
CA VAL A 217 -13.09 11.45 -5.86
C VAL A 217 -13.66 12.82 -6.27
N ASN A 218 -12.86 13.67 -6.91
CA ASN A 218 -13.32 14.98 -7.37
C ASN A 218 -14.36 14.89 -8.50
N ARG A 219 -14.24 13.89 -9.37
CA ARG A 219 -15.18 13.67 -10.49
C ARG A 219 -16.52 13.13 -10.03
N HIS A 220 -16.53 12.09 -9.19
CA HIS A 220 -17.74 11.35 -8.80
C HIS A 220 -18.27 11.70 -7.40
N GLY A 221 -17.54 12.49 -6.62
CA GLY A 221 -17.87 12.87 -5.25
C GLY A 221 -18.54 14.23 -5.09
N LYS A 222 -19.04 14.84 -6.18
CA LYS A 222 -19.56 16.21 -6.19
C LYS A 222 -20.72 16.42 -5.21
N ASP A 223 -21.56 15.42 -5.03
CA ASP A 223 -22.75 15.49 -4.17
C ASP A 223 -22.40 15.45 -2.67
N ASN A 224 -21.18 15.01 -2.31
CA ASN A 224 -20.78 14.78 -0.91
C ASN A 224 -19.35 15.27 -0.64
N ARG A 225 -18.94 16.42 -1.19
CA ARG A 225 -17.57 16.96 -1.07
C ARG A 225 -17.08 17.04 0.37
N GLY A 226 -17.89 17.57 1.28
CA GLY A 226 -17.54 17.68 2.70
C GLY A 226 -17.24 16.32 3.34
N ARG A 227 -18.08 15.31 3.09
CA ARG A 227 -17.87 13.95 3.61
C ARG A 227 -16.59 13.32 3.05
N ASN A 228 -16.30 13.52 1.77
CA ASN A 228 -15.09 12.98 1.14
C ASN A 228 -13.83 13.67 1.67
N LEU A 229 -13.85 14.98 1.89
CA LEU A 229 -12.74 15.70 2.53
C LEU A 229 -12.50 15.20 3.96
N VAL A 230 -13.56 15.00 4.74
CA VAL A 230 -13.46 14.41 6.08
C VAL A 230 -12.86 13.00 6.01
N ALA A 231 -13.32 12.16 5.08
CA ALA A 231 -12.78 10.81 4.92
C ALA A 231 -11.29 10.82 4.56
N LEU A 232 -10.86 11.71 3.65
CA LEU A 232 -9.45 11.91 3.33
C LEU A 232 -8.66 12.37 4.56
N ALA A 233 -9.15 13.36 5.29
CA ALA A 233 -8.50 13.84 6.51
C ALA A 233 -8.40 12.74 7.59
N VAL A 234 -9.43 11.91 7.74
CA VAL A 234 -9.42 10.76 8.64
C VAL A 234 -8.37 9.74 8.23
N GLY A 235 -8.23 9.43 6.94
CA GLY A 235 -7.17 8.55 6.44
C GLY A 235 -5.77 9.10 6.71
N LEU A 236 -5.57 10.40 6.49
CA LEU A 236 -4.30 11.09 6.76
C LEU A 236 -3.96 11.11 8.26
N LEU A 237 -4.93 11.47 9.10
CA LEU A 237 -4.79 11.50 10.56
C LEU A 237 -4.56 10.10 11.13
N LEU A 238 -5.24 9.09 10.61
CA LEU A 238 -5.01 7.70 11.00
C LEU A 238 -3.53 7.34 10.79
N MET A 239 -2.99 7.59 9.61
CA MET A 239 -1.58 7.28 9.33
C MET A 239 -0.61 8.12 10.15
N LEU A 240 -0.93 9.39 10.43
CA LEU A 240 -0.13 10.23 11.33
C LEU A 240 -0.09 9.65 12.75
N VAL A 241 -1.26 9.27 13.30
CA VAL A 241 -1.35 8.65 14.62
C VAL A 241 -0.60 7.33 14.65
N LEU A 242 -0.76 6.49 13.62
CA LEU A 242 -0.03 5.23 13.52
C LEU A 242 1.48 5.47 13.51
N ALA A 243 1.98 6.40 12.71
CA ALA A 243 3.39 6.75 12.66
C ALA A 243 3.93 7.18 14.04
N GLN A 244 3.19 8.04 14.76
CA GLN A 244 3.58 8.46 16.10
C GLN A 244 3.60 7.30 17.10
N VAL A 245 2.59 6.43 17.07
CA VAL A 245 2.51 5.27 17.97
C VAL A 245 3.66 4.29 17.72
N THR A 246 4.07 4.12 16.46
CA THR A 246 5.19 3.24 16.10
C THR A 246 6.56 3.85 16.40
N GLU A 247 6.70 5.17 16.47
CA GLU A 247 7.96 5.88 16.76
C GLU A 247 8.20 6.20 18.25
N LEU A 248 7.27 5.92 19.16
CA LEU A 248 7.42 6.30 20.58
C LEU A 248 8.64 5.63 21.26
N PRO A 249 9.35 6.32 22.18
CA PRO A 249 10.72 5.99 22.62
C PRO A 249 10.88 4.79 23.59
N GLY A 250 10.02 3.79 23.49
CA GLY A 250 10.09 2.56 24.31
C GLY A 250 10.34 1.28 23.49
N HIS A 251 10.68 1.42 22.21
CA HIS A 251 10.64 0.34 21.21
C HIS A 251 11.94 0.18 20.39
N HIS A 252 13.07 0.68 20.91
CA HIS A 252 14.43 0.38 20.43
C HIS A 252 15.16 -0.53 21.41
#